data_AF-A0A1Q5R7U2-F1
#
_entry.id   AF-A0A1Q5R7U2-F1
#
_cell.length_a   1.000
_cell.length_b   1.000
_cell.length_c   1.000
_cell.angle_alpha   90.00
_cell.angle_beta   90.00
_cell.angle_gamma   90.00
#
_symmetry.space_group_name_H-M   'P 1'
#
loop_
_entity.id
_entity.type
_entity.pdbx_description
1 polymer ?
#
loop_
_entity_poly.entity_id
_entity_poly.type
_entity_poly.pdbx_seq_one_letter_code
_entity_poly.pdbx_strand_id
1 'polypeptide(L)'
;MRYSVSPGARFPAHQTSSGLVLLAGLAPYRRRSVLEAVASMLTADEDMTTVNSYIESVLRQGCDIRPSLVVAGVTNISLPIRDFHGETTAVLTVPFLPMKDMTASLDTAI
;
A
#
# COMPACT_ATOMS: atom_id res chain seq x y z
N MET A 1 15.66 -4.33 16.39
CA MET A 1 15.54 -4.23 14.92
C MET A 1 15.00 -2.83 14.61
N ARG A 2 15.61 -2.08 13.69
CA ARG A 2 15.09 -0.79 13.22
C ARG A 2 14.58 -0.98 11.80
N TYR A 3 13.30 -0.71 11.55
CA TYR A 3 12.76 -0.65 10.20
C TYR A 3 13.02 0.75 9.63
N SER A 4 13.63 0.82 8.45
CA SER A 4 13.86 2.07 7.74
C SER A 4 13.80 1.85 6.23
N VAL A 5 13.26 2.82 5.51
CA VAL A 5 13.28 2.87 4.04
C VAL A 5 14.12 4.07 3.62
N SER A 6 15.15 3.83 2.80
CA SER A 6 16.02 4.89 2.30
C SER A 6 15.30 5.75 1.25
N PRO A 7 15.52 7.08 1.24
CA PRO A 7 15.06 7.92 0.14
C PRO A 7 15.55 7.39 -1.21
N GLY A 8 14.66 7.33 -2.20
CA GLY A 8 14.97 6.81 -3.53
C GLY A 8 14.87 5.30 -3.71
N ALA A 9 14.59 4.54 -2.63
CA ALA A 9 14.27 3.11 -2.75
C ALA A 9 13.05 2.88 -3.66
N ARG A 10 13.08 1.80 -4.45
CA ARG A 10 12.03 1.44 -5.41
C ARG A 10 11.55 0.02 -5.14
N PHE A 11 10.23 -0.15 -5.18
CA PHE A 11 9.56 -1.43 -5.00
C PHE A 11 8.46 -1.57 -6.06
N PRO A 12 8.14 -2.77 -6.54
CA PRO A 12 6.96 -3.00 -7.36
C PRO A 12 5.70 -2.54 -6.62
N ALA A 13 4.84 -1.80 -7.31
CA ALA A 13 3.70 -1.14 -6.66
C ALA A 13 2.71 -2.15 -6.04
N HIS A 14 2.51 -3.31 -6.67
CA HIS A 14 1.60 -4.35 -6.16
C HIS A 14 2.12 -5.05 -4.90
N GLN A 15 3.42 -4.90 -4.59
CA GLN A 15 4.07 -5.53 -3.44
C GLN A 15 4.15 -4.65 -2.20
N THR A 16 3.54 -3.46 -2.23
CA THR A 16 3.58 -2.52 -1.09
C THR A 16 2.22 -1.92 -0.81
N SER A 17 1.93 -1.64 0.46
CA SER A 17 0.73 -0.90 0.86
C SER A 17 0.63 0.46 0.19
N SER A 18 1.73 1.22 0.16
CA SER A 18 1.78 2.52 -0.50
C SER A 18 1.54 2.43 -2.00
N GLY A 19 2.14 1.43 -2.67
CA GLY A 19 1.91 1.19 -4.09
C GLY A 19 0.46 0.81 -4.40
N LEU A 20 -0.18 -0.02 -3.56
CA LEU A 20 -1.60 -0.37 -3.73
C LEU A 20 -2.53 0.84 -3.54
N VAL A 21 -2.21 1.74 -2.60
CA VAL A 21 -2.94 3.03 -2.45
C VAL A 21 -2.71 3.96 -3.64
N LEU A 22 -1.49 4.03 -4.19
CA LEU A 22 -1.23 4.77 -5.42
C LEU A 22 -2.06 4.21 -6.58
N LEU A 23 -2.02 2.88 -6.81
CA LEU A 23 -2.76 2.21 -7.88
C LEU A 23 -4.28 2.45 -7.76
N ALA A 24 -4.84 2.32 -6.56
CA ALA A 24 -6.24 2.60 -6.26
C ALA A 24 -6.60 4.09 -6.40
N GLY A 25 -5.62 4.99 -6.32
CA GLY A 25 -5.82 6.43 -6.45
C GLY A 25 -5.71 6.97 -7.87
N LEU A 26 -5.17 6.19 -8.82
CA LEU A 26 -5.06 6.58 -10.22
C LEU A 26 -6.43 6.71 -10.88
N ALA A 27 -6.55 7.64 -11.85
CA ALA A 27 -7.68 7.69 -12.74
C ALA A 27 -7.88 6.34 -13.48
N PRO A 28 -9.12 5.90 -13.75
CA PRO A 28 -9.39 4.55 -14.27
C PRO A 28 -8.61 4.18 -15.53
N TYR A 29 -8.42 5.14 -16.44
CA TYR A 29 -7.68 4.93 -17.69
C TYR A 29 -6.18 4.67 -17.44
N ARG A 30 -5.54 5.44 -16.53
CA ARG A 30 -4.14 5.24 -16.14
C ARG A 30 -3.97 3.96 -15.32
N ARG A 31 -4.93 3.66 -14.45
CA ARG A 31 -4.88 2.44 -13.63
C ARG A 31 -4.83 1.20 -14.51
N ARG A 32 -5.68 1.12 -15.54
CA ARG A 32 -5.69 -0.02 -16.46
C ARG A 32 -4.32 -0.25 -17.10
N SER A 33 -3.73 0.79 -17.69
CA SER A 33 -2.41 0.67 -18.34
C SER A 33 -1.31 0.28 -17.36
N VAL A 34 -1.36 0.75 -16.11
CA VAL A 34 -0.38 0.37 -15.09
C VAL A 34 -0.61 -1.06 -14.63
N LEU A 35 -1.85 -1.52 -14.51
CA LEU A 35 -2.16 -2.90 -14.13
C LEU A 35 -1.76 -3.93 -15.21
N GLU A 36 -1.79 -3.55 -16.49
CA GLU A 36 -1.20 -4.36 -17.56
C GLU A 36 0.31 -4.55 -17.38
N ALA A 37 1.02 -3.49 -17.00
CA ALA A 37 2.45 -3.58 -16.67
C ALA A 37 2.68 -4.43 -15.41
N VAL A 38 1.86 -4.27 -14.36
CA VAL A 38 1.92 -5.12 -13.15
C VAL A 38 1.71 -6.59 -13.48
N ALA A 39 0.73 -6.92 -14.33
CA ALA A 39 0.45 -8.30 -14.74
C ALA A 39 1.68 -8.97 -15.39
N SER A 40 2.50 -8.20 -16.12
CA SER A 40 3.74 -8.69 -16.73
C SER A 40 4.90 -8.86 -15.73
N MET A 41 4.79 -8.31 -14.53
CA MET A 41 5.83 -8.34 -13.48
C MET A 41 5.53 -9.33 -12.35
N LEU A 42 4.40 -10.04 -12.40
CA LEU A 42 4.02 -11.01 -11.38
C LEU A 42 5.01 -12.17 -11.33
N THR A 43 5.36 -12.57 -10.11
CA THR A 43 6.09 -13.81 -9.84
C THR A 43 5.14 -15.01 -9.84
N ALA A 44 5.68 -16.24 -9.79
CA ALA A 44 4.87 -17.46 -9.88
C ALA A 44 3.83 -17.62 -8.75
N ASP A 45 4.09 -17.00 -7.59
CA ASP A 45 3.22 -17.05 -6.41
C ASP A 45 2.26 -15.85 -6.32
N GLU A 46 2.30 -14.94 -7.31
CA GLU A 46 1.44 -13.77 -7.36
C GLU A 46 0.41 -13.88 -8.49
N ASP A 47 -0.79 -13.36 -8.24
CA ASP A 47 -1.85 -13.35 -9.25
C ASP A 47 -2.59 -12.00 -9.27
N MET A 48 -3.13 -11.65 -10.44
CA MET A 48 -3.88 -10.40 -10.62
C MET A 48 -5.19 -10.36 -9.82
N THR A 49 -5.80 -11.50 -9.48
CA THR A 49 -7.03 -11.54 -8.70
C THR A 49 -6.77 -11.01 -7.29
N THR A 50 -5.67 -11.45 -6.68
CA THR A 50 -5.20 -10.99 -5.37
C THR A 50 -4.88 -9.50 -5.39
N VAL A 51 -4.08 -9.04 -6.37
CA VAL A 51 -3.75 -7.62 -6.52
C VAL A 51 -5.00 -6.75 -6.70
N ASN A 52 -5.94 -7.18 -7.55
CA ASN A 52 -7.20 -6.48 -7.76
C ASN A 52 -8.04 -6.44 -6.48
N SER A 53 -8.12 -7.54 -5.72
CA SER A 53 -8.85 -7.57 -4.45
C SER A 53 -8.30 -6.57 -3.43
N TYR A 54 -6.97 -6.38 -3.40
CA TYR A 54 -6.34 -5.39 -2.54
C TYR A 54 -6.66 -3.96 -2.97
N ILE A 55 -6.63 -3.68 -4.27
CA ILE A 55 -7.01 -2.38 -4.82
C ILE A 55 -8.48 -2.08 -4.51
N GLU A 56 -9.39 -3.05 -4.69
CA GLU A 56 -10.80 -2.90 -4.35
C GLU A 56 -11.02 -2.61 -2.86
N SER A 57 -10.28 -3.30 -1.98
CA SER A 57 -10.34 -3.01 -0.55
C SER A 57 -9.94 -1.56 -0.25
N VAL A 58 -8.88 -1.06 -0.89
CA VAL A 58 -8.43 0.32 -0.72
C VAL A 58 -9.44 1.32 -1.28
N LEU A 59 -10.03 1.05 -2.44
CA LEU A 59 -11.08 1.90 -3.01
C LEU A 59 -12.28 2.03 -2.06
N ARG A 60 -12.67 0.92 -1.43
CA ARG A 60 -13.77 0.89 -0.47
C ARG A 60 -13.44 1.60 0.84
N GLN A 61 -12.22 1.47 1.35
CA GLN A 61 -11.81 1.99 2.66
C GLN A 61 -11.22 3.40 2.60
N GLY A 62 -10.78 3.86 1.42
CA GLY A 62 -10.08 5.13 1.24
C GLY A 62 -8.63 5.13 1.73
N CYS A 63 -8.18 4.04 2.34
CA CYS A 63 -6.84 3.83 2.89
C CYS A 63 -6.44 2.36 2.76
N ASP A 64 -5.22 2.05 3.15
CA ASP A 64 -4.77 0.67 3.32
C ASP A 64 -4.20 0.41 4.71
N ILE A 65 -4.75 -0.59 5.39
CA ILE A 65 -4.29 -1.03 6.70
C ILE A 65 -4.16 -2.55 6.66
N ARG A 66 -2.92 -3.04 6.56
CA ARG A 66 -2.64 -4.47 6.43
C ARG A 66 -1.27 -4.85 6.99
N PRO A 67 -1.06 -6.12 7.34
CA PRO A 67 0.29 -6.65 7.54
C PRO A 67 1.17 -6.31 6.34
N SER A 68 2.38 -5.85 6.61
CA SER A 68 3.32 -5.44 5.59
C SER A 68 3.67 -6.63 4.70
N LEU A 69 3.50 -6.43 3.40
CA LEU A 69 3.86 -7.41 2.37
C LEU A 69 5.38 -7.60 2.23
N VAL A 70 6.17 -6.71 2.85
CA VAL A 70 7.64 -6.68 2.72
C VAL A 70 8.34 -7.04 4.04
N VAL A 71 7.77 -6.67 5.19
CA VAL A 71 8.44 -6.82 6.50
C VAL A 71 7.53 -7.51 7.50
N ALA A 72 7.88 -8.74 7.87
CA ALA A 72 7.15 -9.52 8.86
C ALA A 72 7.06 -8.78 10.21
N GLY A 73 5.87 -8.82 10.82
CA GLY A 73 5.59 -8.21 12.12
C GLY A 73 5.28 -6.71 12.07
N VAL A 74 5.35 -6.06 10.90
CA VAL A 74 4.92 -4.66 10.71
C VAL A 74 3.51 -4.64 10.13
N THR A 75 2.65 -3.76 10.62
CA THR A 75 1.39 -3.38 9.97
C THR A 75 1.56 -2.02 9.33
N ASN A 76 1.30 -1.91 8.03
CA ASN A 76 1.36 -0.62 7.34
C ASN A 76 0.00 0.07 7.45
N ILE A 77 0.00 1.33 7.83
CA ILE A 77 -1.16 2.23 7.80
C ILE A 77 -0.86 3.27 6.72
N SER A 78 -1.54 3.19 5.57
CA SER A 78 -1.22 3.99 4.39
C SER A 78 -2.42 4.80 3.93
N LEU A 79 -2.23 6.12 3.82
CA LEU A 79 -3.28 7.06 3.41
C LEU A 79 -2.86 7.85 2.16
N PRO A 80 -3.79 8.09 1.21
CA PRO A 80 -3.51 8.84 0.00
C PRO A 80 -3.29 10.32 0.33
N ILE A 81 -2.28 10.91 -0.31
CA ILE A 81 -2.11 12.36 -0.43
C ILE A 81 -2.61 12.73 -1.82
N ARG A 82 -3.61 13.60 -1.87
CA ARG A 82 -4.29 13.99 -3.11
C ARG A 82 -3.92 15.41 -3.52
N ASP A 83 -3.88 15.64 -4.82
CA ASP A 83 -3.80 16.99 -5.37
C ASP A 83 -5.16 17.70 -5.34
N PHE A 84 -5.19 18.91 -5.90
CA PHE A 84 -6.40 19.73 -5.98
C PHE A 84 -7.48 19.18 -6.94
N HIS A 85 -7.13 18.22 -7.80
CA HIS A 85 -8.08 17.50 -8.66
C HIS A 85 -8.59 16.20 -8.01
N GLY A 86 -8.06 15.84 -6.84
CA GLY A 86 -8.41 14.62 -6.11
C GLY A 86 -7.64 13.37 -6.56
N GLU A 87 -6.67 13.50 -7.49
CA GLU A 87 -5.79 12.39 -7.88
C GLU A 87 -4.80 12.10 -6.75
N THR A 88 -4.57 10.82 -6.43
CA THR A 88 -3.54 10.45 -5.46
C THR A 88 -2.16 10.64 -6.09
N THR A 89 -1.39 11.59 -5.57
CA THR A 89 -0.04 11.93 -6.06
C THR A 89 1.07 11.37 -5.19
N ALA A 90 0.77 11.10 -3.92
CA ALA A 90 1.68 10.47 -2.98
C ALA A 90 0.90 9.65 -1.95
N VAL A 91 1.60 8.91 -1.10
CA VAL A 91 1.01 8.14 -0.01
C VAL A 91 1.84 8.31 1.24
N LEU A 92 1.17 8.62 2.35
CA LEU A 92 1.77 8.62 3.67
C LEU A 92 1.63 7.21 4.25
N THR A 93 2.74 6.56 4.59
CA THR A 93 2.72 5.27 5.28
C THR A 93 3.34 5.40 6.66
N VAL A 94 2.58 5.01 7.68
CA VAL A 94 3.03 4.87 9.06
C VAL A 94 3.18 3.37 9.36
N PRO A 95 4.43 2.85 9.43
CA PRO A 95 4.66 1.46 9.81
C PRO A 95 4.46 1.30 11.32
N PHE A 96 3.50 0.46 11.70
CA PHE A 96 3.25 0.09 13.08
C PHE A 96 3.96 -1.22 13.41
N LEU A 97 4.90 -1.18 14.36
CA LEU A 97 5.57 -2.36 14.91
C LEU A 97 5.15 -2.48 16.38
N PRO A 98 4.42 -3.53 16.79
CA PRO A 98 4.07 -3.72 18.18
C PRO A 98 5.33 -3.91 19.02
N MET A 99 5.45 -3.10 20.07
CA MET A 99 6.53 -3.21 21.06
C MET A 99 5.97 -3.71 22.39
N LYS A 100 6.80 -4.45 23.13
CA LYS A 100 6.48 -4.83 24.51
C LYS A 100 6.28 -3.55 25.34
N ASP A 101 5.23 -3.53 26.15
CA ASP A 101 4.84 -2.42 27.02
C ASP A 101 4.30 -1.15 26.29
N MET A 102 3.93 -1.27 25.01
CA MET A 102 3.28 -0.18 24.28
C MET A 102 1.79 -0.07 24.65
N THR A 103 1.34 1.13 24.96
CA THR A 103 -0.07 1.40 25.33
C THR A 103 -0.99 1.63 24.13
N ALA A 104 -0.44 1.98 22.97
CA ALA A 104 -1.20 2.14 21.73
C ALA A 104 -1.42 0.77 21.06
N SER A 105 -2.68 0.44 20.78
CA SER A 105 -3.04 -0.72 19.94
C SER A 105 -3.41 -0.26 18.53
N LEU A 106 -3.41 -1.19 17.58
CA LEU A 106 -3.85 -0.89 16.21
C LEU A 106 -5.29 -0.36 16.20
N ASP A 107 -6.16 -0.90 17.06
CA ASP A 107 -7.57 -0.50 17.19
C ASP A 107 -7.76 0.92 17.75
N THR A 108 -6.73 1.49 18.40
CA THR A 108 -6.78 2.89 18.89
C THR A 108 -6.18 3.88 17.90
N ALA A 109 -5.50 3.41 16.86
CA ALA A 109 -4.76 4.25 15.90
C ALA A 109 -5.53 4.54 14.60
N ILE A 110 -6.69 3.90 14.41
CA ILE A 110 -7.54 3.95 13.20
C ILE A 110 -8.89 4.57 13.60
#